data_AF-A0A966CIJ9-F1
#
_entry.id   AF-A0A966CIJ9-F1
#
_cell.length_a   1.000
_cell.length_b   1.000
_cell.length_c   1.000
_cell.angle_alpha   90.00
_cell.angle_beta   90.00
_cell.angle_gamma   90.00
#
_symmetry.space_group_name_H-M   'P 1'
#
loop_
_entity.id
_entity.type
_entity.pdbx_description
1 polymer ?
#
loop_
_entity_poly.entity_id
_entity_poly.type
_entity_poly.pdbx_seq_one_letter_code
_entity_poly.pdbx_strand_id
1 'polypeptide(L)'
;MTDQPVNPEITSDDKLWTALAYILSPLTPIILILMEDKRNRPFIKYHNVQALVLGVLEVILYITIGWTVVGLCVPVLLWFYMIYCGLKAYQGKYVNVPLVTGFVKKQGWA
;
A
#
# COMPACT_ATOMS: atom_id res chain seq x y z
N MET A 1 15.13 0.80 -17.48
CA MET A 1 14.71 0.87 -16.07
C MET A 1 15.23 2.20 -15.56
N THR A 2 14.36 3.20 -15.40
CA THR A 2 14.80 4.53 -14.94
C THR A 2 15.06 4.48 -13.45
N ASP A 3 16.33 4.48 -13.06
CA ASP A 3 16.77 4.65 -11.68
C ASP A 3 16.31 6.02 -11.18
N GLN A 4 15.21 6.02 -10.42
CA GLN A 4 14.80 7.18 -9.64
C GLN A 4 15.81 7.38 -8.52
N PRO A 5 16.35 8.59 -8.32
CA PRO A 5 17.31 8.86 -7.26
C PRO A 5 16.66 8.55 -5.92
N VAL A 6 17.35 7.77 -5.08
CA VAL A 6 16.98 7.53 -3.69
C VAL A 6 16.94 8.90 -3.02
N ASN A 7 15.74 9.45 -2.79
CA ASN A 7 15.58 10.75 -2.14
C ASN A 7 16.16 10.63 -0.72
N PRO A 8 17.21 11.41 -0.35
CA PRO A 8 17.85 11.34 0.96
C PRO A 8 16.90 11.66 2.12
N GLU A 9 15.70 12.21 1.86
CA GLU A 9 14.66 12.41 2.88
C GLU A 9 13.92 11.13 3.29
N ILE A 10 13.99 10.05 2.50
CA ILE A 10 13.31 8.78 2.81
C ILE A 10 14.14 8.00 3.83
N THR A 11 13.65 7.88 5.05
CA THR A 11 14.36 7.18 6.13
C THR A 11 14.12 5.67 6.09
N SER A 12 14.96 4.91 6.79
CA SER A 12 14.76 3.47 6.97
C SER A 12 13.45 3.16 7.71
N ASP A 13 13.02 4.05 8.62
CA ASP A 13 11.74 3.97 9.32
C ASP A 13 10.57 4.11 8.33
N ASP A 14 10.62 5.07 7.40
CA ASP A 14 9.57 5.22 6.38
C ASP A 14 9.41 3.97 5.52
N LYS A 15 10.55 3.41 5.10
CA LYS A 15 10.59 2.18 4.28
C LYS A 15 9.97 1.01 5.03
N LEU A 16 10.26 0.88 6.32
CA LEU A 16 9.68 -0.15 7.18
C LEU A 16 8.16 0.04 7.29
N TRP A 17 7.70 1.22 7.72
CA TRP A 17 6.28 1.49 7.92
C TRP A 17 5.45 1.35 6.64
N THR A 18 5.96 1.81 5.51
CA THR A 18 5.27 1.63 4.22
C THR A 18 5.22 0.18 3.77
N ALA A 19 6.28 -0.61 4.00
CA ALA A 19 6.24 -2.05 3.72
C ALA A 19 5.20 -2.77 4.59
N LEU A 20 5.14 -2.46 5.89
CA LEU A 20 4.12 -3.00 6.78
C LEU A 20 2.71 -2.55 6.35
N ALA A 21 2.55 -1.31 5.88
CA ALA A 21 1.26 -0.79 5.42
C ALA A 21 0.66 -1.68 4.33
N TYR A 22 1.47 -2.18 3.40
CA TYR A 22 1.02 -3.10 2.37
C TYR A 22 0.77 -4.52 2.88
N ILE A 23 1.66 -5.08 3.71
CA ILE A 23 1.58 -6.49 4.12
C ILE A 23 0.44 -6.72 5.12
N LEU A 24 0.22 -5.77 6.01
CA LEU A 24 -0.76 -5.83 7.10
C LEU A 24 -1.93 -4.86 6.89
N SER A 25 -2.24 -4.57 5.62
CA SER A 25 -3.41 -3.78 5.27
C SER A 25 -4.70 -4.55 5.63
N PRO A 26 -5.78 -3.88 6.07
CA PRO A 26 -5.93 -2.44 6.31
C PRO A 26 -5.50 -1.96 7.70
N LEU A 27 -5.05 -2.85 8.58
CA LEU A 27 -4.74 -2.52 9.97
C LEU A 27 -3.60 -1.50 10.09
N THR A 28 -2.43 -1.77 9.48
CA THR A 28 -1.30 -0.85 9.55
C THR A 28 -1.60 0.52 8.93
N PRO A 29 -2.30 0.62 7.78
CA PRO A 29 -2.66 1.92 7.25
C PRO A 29 -3.56 2.76 8.15
N ILE A 30 -4.49 2.14 8.87
CA ILE A 30 -5.32 2.82 9.88
C ILE A 30 -4.43 3.37 10.99
N ILE A 31 -3.50 2.56 11.51
CA ILE A 31 -2.54 3.00 12.54
C ILE A 31 -1.71 4.19 12.03
N LEU A 32 -1.20 4.13 10.80
CA LEU A 32 -0.42 5.21 10.20
C LEU A 32 -1.20 6.51 10.01
N ILE A 33 -2.52 6.44 9.81
CA ILE A 33 -3.37 7.64 9.77
C ILE A 33 -3.51 8.27 11.17
N LEU A 34 -3.43 7.49 12.24
CA LEU A 34 -3.50 7.98 13.61
C LEU A 34 -2.15 8.51 14.12
N MET A 35 -1.03 8.11 13.50
CA MET A 35 0.31 8.59 13.83
C MET A 35 0.64 9.88 13.06
N GLU A 36 0.46 11.05 13.69
CA GLU A 36 0.64 12.36 13.04
C GLU A 36 2.05 12.61 12.52
N ASP A 37 3.07 12.12 13.23
CA ASP A 37 4.48 12.18 12.85
C ASP A 37 4.77 11.41 11.55
N LYS A 38 4.02 10.33 11.30
CA LYS A 38 4.20 9.46 10.12
C LYS A 38 3.27 9.82 8.97
N ARG A 39 2.00 10.12 9.25
CA ARG A 39 0.98 10.45 8.25
C ARG A 39 1.39 11.60 7.35
N ASN A 40 2.09 12.58 7.91
CA ASN A 40 2.47 13.81 7.21
C ASN A 40 3.70 13.63 6.32
N ARG A 41 4.40 12.49 6.40
CA ARG A 41 5.57 12.25 5.56
C ARG A 41 5.13 11.91 4.13
N PRO A 42 5.61 12.60 3.08
CA PRO A 42 5.13 12.41 1.71
C PRO A 42 5.23 10.97 1.20
N PHE A 43 6.34 10.29 1.51
CA PHE A 43 6.56 8.89 1.11
C PHE A 43 5.56 7.94 1.80
N ILE A 44 5.37 8.10 3.12
CA ILE A 44 4.39 7.31 3.87
C ILE A 44 2.99 7.60 3.33
N LYS A 45 2.59 8.87 3.21
CA LYS A 45 1.26 9.26 2.72
C LYS A 45 0.91 8.62 1.38
N TYR A 46 1.82 8.70 0.41
CA TYR A 46 1.60 8.14 -0.93
C TYR A 46 1.34 6.62 -0.88
N HIS A 47 2.21 5.87 -0.20
CA HIS A 47 2.09 4.42 -0.11
C HIS A 47 0.95 3.99 0.81
N ASN A 48 0.67 4.74 1.87
CA ASN A 48 -0.34 4.42 2.85
C ASN A 48 -1.76 4.48 2.27
N VAL A 49 -2.04 5.50 1.44
CA VAL A 49 -3.35 5.59 0.78
C VAL A 49 -3.56 4.45 -0.22
N GLN A 50 -2.54 4.10 -1.00
CA GLN A 50 -2.59 2.96 -1.91
C GLN A 50 -2.81 1.65 -1.15
N ALA A 51 -2.05 1.43 -0.09
CA ALA A 51 -2.17 0.24 0.75
C ALA A 51 -3.55 0.13 1.41
N LEU A 52 -4.09 1.23 1.94
CA LEU A 52 -5.43 1.27 2.53
C LEU A 52 -6.51 0.93 1.50
N VAL A 53 -6.47 1.52 0.31
CA VAL A 53 -7.44 1.24 -0.76
C VAL A 53 -7.36 -0.24 -1.18
N LEU A 54 -6.15 -0.78 -1.36
CA LEU A 54 -5.97 -2.19 -1.70
C LEU A 54 -6.47 -3.12 -0.59
N GLY A 55 -6.20 -2.81 0.67
CA GLY A 55 -6.67 -3.62 1.80
C GLY A 55 -8.19 -3.58 1.96
N VAL A 56 -8.83 -2.44 1.73
CA VAL A 56 -10.30 -2.35 1.71
C VAL A 56 -10.88 -3.19 0.57
N LEU A 57 -10.28 -3.13 -0.62
CA LEU A 57 -10.70 -3.98 -1.75
C LEU A 57 -10.51 -5.46 -1.44
N GLU A 58 -9.40 -5.84 -0.81
CA GLU A 58 -9.12 -7.21 -0.39
C GLU A 58 -10.19 -7.73 0.60
N VAL A 59 -10.54 -6.94 1.61
CA VAL A 59 -11.61 -7.27 2.58
C VAL A 59 -12.97 -7.45 1.89
N ILE A 60 -13.32 -6.56 0.95
CA ILE A 60 -14.56 -6.67 0.18
C ILE A 60 -14.58 -7.96 -0.64
N LEU A 61 -13.47 -8.35 -1.27
CA LEU A 61 -13.37 -9.60 -2.03
C LEU A 61 -13.53 -10.82 -1.10
N TYR A 62 -12.91 -10.82 0.08
CA TYR A 62 -13.09 -11.90 1.06
C TYR A 62 -14.56 -12.04 1.49
N ILE A 63 -15.27 -10.95 1.76
CA ILE A 63 -16.67 -10.99 2.20
C ILE A 63 -17.60 -11.45 1.07
N THR A 64 -17.37 -10.98 -0.16
CA THR A 64 -18.29 -11.20 -1.28
C THR A 64 -18.13 -12.55 -1.97
N ILE A 65 -16.89 -13.02 -2.17
CA ILE A 65 -16.58 -14.24 -2.93
C ILE A 65 -15.71 -15.23 -2.16
N GLY A 66 -15.12 -14.84 -1.02
CA GLY A 66 -14.20 -15.67 -0.25
C GLY A 66 -14.80 -16.96 0.34
N TRP A 67 -16.13 -17.08 0.36
CA TRP A 67 -16.84 -18.32 0.73
C TRP A 67 -16.80 -19.39 -0.38
N THR A 68 -16.32 -19.05 -1.58
CA THR A 68 -16.11 -20.00 -2.68
C THR A 68 -14.64 -20.39 -2.80
N VAL A 69 -14.34 -21.62 -3.22
CA VAL A 69 -12.96 -22.09 -3.43
C VAL A 69 -12.21 -21.20 -4.44
N VAL A 70 -12.89 -20.77 -5.50
CA VAL A 70 -12.32 -19.86 -6.51
C VAL A 70 -12.13 -18.45 -5.95
N GLY A 71 -13.08 -17.95 -5.16
CA GLY A 71 -13.03 -16.63 -4.57
C GLY A 71 -12.07 -16.49 -3.39
N LEU A 72 -11.43 -17.58 -2.95
CA LEU A 72 -10.32 -17.54 -2.00
C LEU A 72 -8.97 -17.31 -2.70
N CYS A 73 -8.82 -17.74 -3.96
CA CYS A 73 -7.60 -17.55 -4.73
C CYS A 73 -7.37 -16.08 -5.14
N VAL A 74 -8.42 -15.36 -5.51
CA VAL A 74 -8.31 -13.96 -5.99
C VAL A 74 -7.80 -13.00 -4.90
N PRO A 75 -8.35 -12.98 -3.67
CA PRO A 75 -7.82 -12.19 -2.57
C PRO A 75 -6.37 -12.56 -2.21
N VAL A 76 -6.05 -13.86 -2.20
CA VAL A 76 -4.69 -14.33 -1.90
C VAL A 76 -3.68 -13.84 -2.94
N LEU A 77 -4.04 -13.85 -4.24
CA LEU A 77 -3.20 -13.28 -5.29
C LEU A 77 -3.02 -11.76 -5.13
N LEU A 78 -4.06 -11.05 -4.72
CA LEU A 78 -3.99 -9.62 -4.42
C LEU A 78 -3.05 -9.36 -3.23
N TRP A 79 -3.10 -10.20 -2.20
CA TRP A 79 -2.20 -10.13 -1.05
C TRP A 79 -0.73 -10.32 -1.45
N PHE A 80 -0.42 -11.30 -2.31
CA PHE A 80 0.93 -11.47 -2.87
C PHE A 80 1.39 -10.25 -3.67
N TYR A 81 0.48 -9.62 -4.43
CA TYR A 81 0.77 -8.36 -5.11
C TYR A 81 1.06 -7.22 -4.13
N MET A 82 0.35 -7.15 -3.01
CA MET A 82 0.61 -6.18 -1.95
C MET A 82 1.98 -6.41 -1.31
N ILE A 83 2.39 -7.66 -1.06
CA ILE A 83 3.75 -7.98 -0.62
C ILE A 83 4.78 -7.46 -1.62
N TYR A 84 4.58 -7.70 -2.92
CA TYR A 84 5.47 -7.19 -3.97
C TYR A 84 5.57 -5.65 -3.95
N CYS A 85 4.45 -4.95 -3.75
CA CYS A 85 4.43 -3.50 -3.58
C CYS A 85 5.18 -3.06 -2.32
N GLY A 86 4.98 -3.75 -1.21
CA GLY A 86 5.68 -3.53 0.06
C GLY A 86 7.20 -3.71 -0.06
N LEU A 87 7.66 -4.74 -0.79
CA LEU A 87 9.09 -4.96 -1.04
C LEU A 87 9.71 -3.83 -1.87
N LYS A 88 9.00 -3.30 -2.86
CA LYS A 88 9.46 -2.12 -3.63
C LYS A 88 9.46 -0.85 -2.79
N ALA A 89 8.44 -0.64 -1.96
CA ALA A 89 8.40 0.47 -1.02
C ALA A 89 9.56 0.37 -0.01
N TYR A 90 9.90 -0.84 0.45
CA TYR A 90 11.04 -1.07 1.33
C TYR A 90 12.39 -0.70 0.66
N GLN A 91 12.50 -0.87 -0.66
CA GLN A 91 13.66 -0.39 -1.43
C GLN A 91 13.69 1.14 -1.59
N GLY A 92 12.71 1.87 -1.05
CA GLY A 92 12.58 3.33 -1.20
C GLY A 92 12.04 3.77 -2.56
N LYS A 93 11.42 2.87 -3.31
CA LYS A 93 10.87 3.18 -4.64
C LYS A 93 9.38 3.47 -4.55
N TYR A 94 8.95 4.57 -5.18
CA TYR A 94 7.54 4.85 -5.39
C TYR A 94 6.93 3.77 -6.28
N VAL A 95 5.88 3.12 -5.78
CA VAL A 95 5.16 2.07 -6.49
C VAL A 95 3.98 2.71 -7.20
N ASN A 96 3.77 2.35 -8.45
CA ASN A 96 2.62 2.81 -9.20
C ASN A 96 1.68 1.63 -9.41
N VAL A 97 0.63 1.55 -8.60
CA VAL A 97 -0.41 0.53 -8.72
C VAL A 97 -1.39 0.98 -9.82
N PRO A 98 -1.43 0.30 -10.98
CA PRO A 98 -2.36 0.67 -12.04
C PRO A 98 -3.80 0.62 -11.50
N LEU A 99 -4.65 1.57 -11.96
CA LEU A 99 -6.02 1.83 -11.48
C LEU A 99 -6.11 2.49 -10.09
N VAL A 100 -5.33 2.04 -9.09
CA VAL A 100 -5.39 2.62 -7.73
C VAL A 100 -4.66 3.96 -7.66
N THR A 101 -3.44 4.08 -8.17
CA THR A 101 -2.72 5.37 -8.14
C THR A 101 -3.43 6.45 -8.95
N GLY A 102 -4.03 6.08 -10.08
CA GLY A 102 -4.80 7.00 -10.92
C GLY A 102 -6.05 7.53 -10.20
N PHE A 103 -6.76 6.63 -9.50
CA PHE A 103 -7.91 7.01 -8.67
C PHE A 103 -7.49 7.91 -7.50
N VAL A 104 -6.45 7.53 -6.76
CA VAL A 104 -5.94 8.27 -5.60
C VAL A 104 -5.45 9.68 -6.00
N LYS A 105 -4.71 9.81 -7.11
CA LYS A 105 -4.27 11.10 -7.64
C LYS A 105 -5.43 11.97 -8.08
N LYS A 106 -6.46 11.39 -8.73
CA LYS A 106 -7.66 12.12 -9.16
C LYS A 106 -8.45 12.70 -7.97
N GLN A 107 -8.41 12.04 -6.82
CA GLN A 107 -9.05 12.50 -5.58
C GLN A 107 -8.20 13.48 -4.75
N GLY A 108 -6.96 13.80 -5.18
CA GLY A 108 -6.06 14.70 -4.46
C GLY A 108 -5.49 14.12 -3.16
N TRP A 109 -5.57 12.80 -2.97
CA TRP A 109 -5.11 12.13 -1.75
C TRP A 109 -3.60 11.87 -1.74
N ALA A 110 -2.96 11.85 -2.91
CA ALA A 110 -1.52 11.72 -3.10
C ALA A 110 -1.03 12.52 -4.32
#